data_AF-A0A2N1R5F9-F1
#
_entry.id   AF-A0A2N1R5F9-F1
#
_cell.length_a   1.000
_cell.length_b   1.000
_cell.length_c   1.000
_cell.angle_alpha   90.00
_cell.angle_beta   90.00
_cell.angle_gamma   90.00
#
_symmetry.space_group_name_H-M   'P 1'
#
loop_
_entity.id
_entity.type
_entity.pdbx_description
1 polymer ?
#
loop_
_entity_poly.entity_id
_entity_poly.type
_entity_poly.pdbx_seq_one_letter_code
_entity_poly.pdbx_strand_id
1 'polypeptide(L)'
;MRRVSSDFMNNDMQYWLRRNEDNMASMQNRLSRQERLERPRDDPMAAAKAVRYESFVGRLQRYEENVLYTKDRAAIAEGYMRQSMDIMQRVRELAITGATGTFTKEDSSAMAVEVDQLLAELVSLGNARGPDGDFLFAGDKAKTEPFRATM
;
A
#
# COMPACT_ATOMS: atom_id res chain seq x y z
N MET A 1 62.12 -47.94 -21.67
CA MET A 1 60.71 -48.14 -22.05
C MET A 1 59.83 -47.36 -21.08
N ARG A 2 59.17 -46.29 -21.54
CA ARG A 2 58.14 -45.58 -20.75
C ARG A 2 56.95 -46.54 -20.61
N ARG A 3 56.65 -46.98 -19.39
CA ARG A 3 55.34 -47.59 -19.09
C ARG A 3 54.31 -46.48 -19.20
N VAL A 4 53.70 -46.34 -20.37
CA VAL A 4 52.45 -45.58 -20.50
C VAL A 4 51.42 -46.49 -19.85
N SER A 5 51.07 -46.23 -18.58
CA SER A 5 50.06 -47.05 -17.90
C SER A 5 48.72 -46.83 -18.62
N SER A 6 48.09 -47.93 -19.01
CA SER A 6 46.70 -47.95 -19.50
C SER A 6 45.76 -47.16 -18.58
N ASP A 7 46.08 -47.16 -17.28
CA ASP A 7 45.31 -46.51 -16.24
C ASP A 7 45.38 -44.98 -16.29
N PHE A 8 46.47 -44.40 -16.83
CA PHE A 8 46.58 -42.95 -16.99
C PHE A 8 45.67 -42.45 -18.12
N MET A 9 45.68 -43.12 -19.29
CA MET A 9 44.78 -42.78 -20.39
C MET A 9 43.31 -43.04 -20.05
N ASN A 10 43.01 -44.10 -19.29
CA ASN A 10 41.66 -44.38 -18.83
C ASN A 10 41.17 -43.30 -17.83
N ASN A 11 42.00 -42.93 -16.85
CA ASN A 11 41.65 -41.90 -15.88
C ASN A 11 41.49 -40.51 -16.53
N ASP A 12 42.34 -40.16 -17.50
CA ASP A 12 42.21 -38.94 -18.29
C ASP A 12 40.89 -38.92 -19.07
N MET A 13 40.55 -40.01 -19.78
CA MET A 13 39.28 -40.14 -20.50
C MET A 13 38.09 -39.98 -19.54
N GLN A 14 38.11 -40.66 -18.41
CA GLN A 14 37.06 -40.59 -17.39
C GLN A 14 36.94 -39.18 -16.78
N TYR A 15 38.04 -38.46 -16.60
CA TYR A 15 38.05 -37.06 -16.17
C TYR A 15 37.36 -36.14 -17.19
N TRP A 16 37.68 -36.30 -18.48
CA TRP A 16 37.06 -35.50 -19.55
C TRP A 16 35.57 -35.81 -19.73
N LEU A 17 35.17 -37.08 -19.62
CA LEU A 17 33.77 -37.48 -19.69
C LEU A 17 32.95 -36.85 -18.55
N ARG A 18 33.41 -36.96 -17.30
CA ARG A 18 32.75 -36.32 -16.15
C ARG A 18 32.63 -34.81 -16.31
N ARG A 19 33.69 -34.15 -16.81
CA ARG A 19 33.65 -32.71 -17.09
C ARG A 19 32.62 -32.34 -18.15
N ASN A 20 32.42 -33.18 -19.16
CA ASN A 20 31.43 -32.94 -20.19
C ASN A 20 30.00 -33.16 -19.69
N GLU A 21 29.78 -34.20 -18.86
CA GLU A 21 28.50 -34.42 -18.18
C GLU A 21 28.11 -33.23 -17.28
N ASP A 22 29.06 -32.71 -16.48
CA ASP A 22 28.83 -31.52 -15.64
C ASP A 22 28.45 -30.28 -16.46
N ASN A 23 29.16 -30.04 -17.57
CA ASN A 23 28.86 -28.92 -18.47
C ASN A 23 27.47 -29.08 -19.09
N MET A 24 27.12 -30.27 -19.56
CA MET A 24 25.82 -30.56 -20.16
C MET A 24 24.70 -30.34 -19.13
N ALA A 25 24.87 -30.83 -17.90
CA ALA A 25 23.92 -30.62 -16.81
C ALA A 25 23.72 -29.14 -16.49
N SER A 26 24.80 -28.33 -16.46
CA SER A 26 24.70 -26.88 -16.24
C SER A 26 23.96 -26.17 -17.38
N MET A 27 24.19 -26.55 -18.64
CA MET A 27 23.47 -25.99 -19.79
C MET A 27 21.99 -26.38 -19.77
N GLN A 28 21.68 -27.63 -19.44
CA GLN A 28 20.31 -28.10 -19.29
C GLN A 28 19.56 -27.30 -18.23
N ASN A 29 20.20 -27.04 -17.07
CA ASN A 29 19.60 -26.24 -16.00
C ASN A 29 19.38 -24.77 -16.41
N ARG A 30 20.33 -24.14 -17.12
CA ARG A 30 20.15 -22.78 -17.67
C ARG A 30 19.02 -22.69 -18.68
N LEU A 31 18.89 -23.70 -19.54
CA LEU A 31 17.78 -23.79 -20.49
C LEU A 31 16.43 -23.96 -19.79
N SER A 32 16.37 -24.82 -18.77
CA SER A 32 15.15 -25.05 -17.99
C SER A 32 14.71 -23.82 -17.19
N ARG A 33 15.66 -23.06 -16.62
CA ARG A 33 15.37 -21.83 -15.85
C ARG A 33 15.20 -20.59 -16.73
N GLN A 34 15.68 -20.64 -17.97
CA GLN A 34 15.78 -19.49 -18.87
C GLN A 34 16.63 -18.34 -18.29
N GLU A 35 17.47 -18.63 -17.30
CA GLU A 35 18.33 -17.68 -16.63
C GLU A 35 19.80 -17.95 -16.95
N ARG A 36 20.54 -16.88 -17.25
CA ARG A 36 21.98 -16.97 -17.51
C ARG A 36 22.79 -17.28 -16.25
N LEU A 37 22.34 -16.77 -15.10
CA LEU A 37 23.05 -16.83 -13.83
C LEU A 37 22.42 -17.90 -12.94
N GLU A 38 23.09 -19.04 -12.74
CA GLU A 38 22.55 -20.08 -11.86
C GLU A 38 23.01 -19.94 -10.41
N ARG A 39 24.25 -19.48 -10.23
CA ARG A 39 24.86 -19.29 -8.92
C ARG A 39 25.51 -17.91 -8.89
N PRO A 40 25.44 -17.18 -7.76
CA PRO A 40 26.13 -15.90 -7.63
C PRO A 40 27.65 -15.97 -7.86
N ARG A 41 28.25 -17.16 -7.68
CA ARG A 41 29.67 -17.43 -7.93
C ARG A 41 30.06 -17.43 -9.41
N ASP A 42 29.10 -17.64 -10.32
CA ASP A 42 29.39 -17.78 -11.76
C ASP A 42 29.70 -16.41 -12.41
N ASP A 43 29.07 -15.34 -11.91
CA ASP A 43 29.34 -13.96 -12.27
C ASP A 43 28.95 -13.03 -11.10
N PRO A 44 29.88 -12.79 -10.14
CA PRO A 44 29.58 -11.99 -8.96
C PRO A 44 29.15 -10.55 -9.27
N MET A 45 29.62 -9.98 -10.38
CA MET A 45 29.25 -8.63 -10.81
C MET A 45 27.81 -8.59 -11.32
N ALA A 46 27.41 -9.54 -12.16
CA ALA A 46 26.02 -9.65 -12.61
C ALA A 46 25.08 -10.02 -11.46
N ALA A 47 25.49 -10.92 -10.57
CA ALA A 47 24.73 -11.28 -9.37
C ALA A 47 24.46 -10.05 -8.49
N ALA A 48 25.48 -9.24 -8.23
CA ALA A 48 25.32 -8.01 -7.44
C ALA A 48 24.35 -7.01 -8.10
N LYS A 49 24.35 -6.90 -9.44
CA LYS A 49 23.39 -6.07 -10.18
C LYS A 49 21.96 -6.64 -10.09
N ALA A 50 21.80 -7.95 -10.26
CA ALA A 50 20.50 -8.62 -10.16
C ALA A 50 19.84 -8.38 -8.80
N VAL A 51 20.57 -8.60 -7.71
CA VAL A 51 20.08 -8.36 -6.33
C VAL A 51 19.69 -6.88 -6.13
N ARG A 52 20.46 -5.94 -6.69
CA ARG A 52 20.10 -4.51 -6.64
C ARG A 52 18.81 -4.21 -7.39
N TYR A 53 18.60 -4.83 -8.55
CA TYR A 53 17.36 -4.66 -9.32
C TYR A 53 16.17 -5.31 -8.61
N GLU A 54 16.31 -6.51 -8.05
CA GLU A 54 15.26 -7.13 -7.23
C GLU A 54 14.88 -6.24 -6.05
N SER A 55 15.87 -5.70 -5.34
CA SER A 55 15.63 -4.73 -4.25
C SER A 55 14.93 -3.45 -4.73
N PHE A 56 15.26 -2.98 -5.94
CA PHE A 56 14.59 -1.83 -6.55
C PHE A 56 13.14 -2.15 -6.92
N VAL A 57 12.88 -3.29 -7.55
CA VAL A 57 11.52 -3.76 -7.88
C VAL A 57 10.68 -3.94 -6.62
N GLY A 58 11.22 -4.58 -5.58
CA GLY A 58 10.51 -4.75 -4.31
C GLY A 58 10.23 -3.41 -3.60
N ARG A 59 11.08 -2.39 -3.78
CA ARG A 59 10.77 -1.02 -3.30
C ARG A 59 9.64 -0.38 -4.12
N LEU A 60 9.67 -0.53 -5.45
CA LEU A 60 8.63 0.01 -6.31
C LEU A 60 7.26 -0.62 -6.01
N GLN A 61 7.19 -1.93 -5.81
CA GLN A 61 5.96 -2.63 -5.43
C GLN A 61 5.36 -2.07 -4.13
N ARG A 62 6.19 -1.88 -3.10
CA ARG A 62 5.73 -1.24 -1.85
C ARG A 62 5.26 0.20 -2.05
N TYR A 63 5.91 0.96 -2.93
CA TYR A 63 5.45 2.32 -3.24
C TYR A 63 4.11 2.31 -3.96
N GLU A 64 3.90 1.39 -4.88
CA GLU A 64 2.61 1.21 -5.55
C GLU A 64 1.49 0.87 -4.56
N GLU A 65 1.72 -0.09 -3.66
CA GLU A 65 0.79 -0.44 -2.59
C GLU A 65 0.47 0.76 -1.68
N ASN A 66 1.49 1.50 -1.24
CA ASN A 66 1.32 2.69 -0.40
C ASN A 66 0.51 3.79 -1.11
N VAL A 67 0.73 3.98 -2.42
CA VAL A 67 -0.01 4.97 -3.22
C VAL A 67 -1.47 4.57 -3.34
N LEU A 68 -1.75 3.29 -3.61
CA LEU A 68 -3.12 2.78 -3.68
C LEU A 68 -3.85 2.96 -2.34
N TYR A 69 -3.21 2.55 -1.24
CA TYR A 69 -3.74 2.73 0.10
C TYR A 69 -4.07 4.20 0.41
N THR A 70 -3.15 5.12 0.07
CA THR A 70 -3.35 6.56 0.30
C THR A 70 -4.49 7.10 -0.56
N LYS A 71 -4.60 6.66 -1.82
CA LYS A 71 -5.66 7.07 -2.74
C LYS A 71 -7.03 6.62 -2.25
N ASP A 72 -7.15 5.37 -1.81
CA ASP A 72 -8.41 4.83 -1.29
C ASP A 72 -8.83 5.56 -0.02
N ARG A 73 -7.88 5.81 0.88
CA ARG A 73 -8.12 6.60 2.10
C ARG A 73 -8.56 8.04 1.78
N ALA A 74 -7.97 8.67 0.77
CA ALA A 74 -8.35 10.00 0.32
C ALA A 74 -9.77 10.02 -0.29
N ALA A 75 -10.14 9.02 -1.08
CA ALA A 75 -11.47 8.93 -1.68
C ALA A 75 -12.57 8.77 -0.61
N ILE A 76 -12.32 7.96 0.42
CA ILE A 76 -13.24 7.81 1.56
C ILE A 76 -13.37 9.14 2.33
N ALA A 77 -12.25 9.80 2.62
CA ALA A 77 -12.25 11.10 3.29
C ALA A 77 -13.02 12.15 2.49
N GLU A 78 -12.85 12.19 1.16
CA GLU A 78 -13.59 13.09 0.28
C GLU A 78 -15.11 12.84 0.34
N GLY A 79 -15.54 11.58 0.39
CA GLY A 79 -16.94 11.21 0.55
C GLY A 79 -17.56 11.79 1.81
N TYR A 80 -16.88 11.64 2.96
CA TYR A 80 -17.32 12.23 4.22
C TYR A 80 -17.29 13.77 4.20
N MET A 81 -16.28 14.38 3.56
CA MET A 81 -16.21 15.83 3.40
C MET A 81 -17.36 16.39 2.57
N ARG A 82 -17.81 15.68 1.52
CA ARG A 82 -19.00 16.09 0.76
C ARG A 82 -20.27 16.08 1.62
N GLN A 83 -20.48 15.03 2.40
CA GLN A 83 -21.61 14.96 3.33
C GLN A 83 -21.57 16.09 4.37
N SER A 84 -20.39 16.39 4.92
CA SER A 84 -20.20 17.52 5.82
C SER A 84 -20.51 18.87 5.15
N MET A 85 -20.20 19.04 3.87
CA MET A 85 -20.57 20.27 3.13
C MET A 85 -22.09 20.40 2.97
N ASP A 86 -22.80 19.31 2.71
CA ASP A 86 -24.26 19.31 2.59
C ASP A 86 -24.93 19.70 3.93
N ILE A 87 -24.43 19.17 5.05
CA ILE A 87 -24.88 19.56 6.40
C ILE A 87 -24.62 21.04 6.64
N MET A 88 -23.42 21.53 6.32
CA MET A 88 -23.08 22.95 6.50
C MET A 88 -23.92 23.88 5.63
N GLN A 89 -24.34 23.43 4.45
CA GLN A 89 -25.28 24.17 3.61
C GLN A 89 -26.66 24.25 4.28
N ARG A 90 -27.16 23.15 4.85
CA ARG A 90 -28.43 23.13 5.60
C ARG A 90 -28.39 24.05 6.83
N VAL A 91 -27.30 24.01 7.60
CA VAL A 91 -27.11 24.91 8.75
C VAL A 91 -27.12 26.38 8.30
N ARG A 92 -26.50 26.70 7.16
CA ARG A 92 -26.52 28.06 6.59
C ARG A 92 -27.93 28.49 6.20
N GLU A 93 -28.72 27.61 5.59
CA GLU A 93 -30.13 27.89 5.25
C GLU A 93 -30.92 28.23 6.51
N LEU A 94 -30.83 27.39 7.55
CA LEU A 94 -31.49 27.62 8.84
C LEU A 94 -31.05 28.93 9.49
N ALA A 95 -29.76 29.29 9.41
CA ALA A 95 -29.26 30.55 9.95
C ALA A 95 -29.82 31.78 9.21
N ILE A 96 -29.94 31.72 7.88
CA ILE A 96 -30.53 32.80 7.08
C ILE A 96 -32.03 32.92 7.37
N THR A 97 -32.73 31.79 7.45
CA THR A 97 -34.15 31.75 7.82
C THR A 97 -34.36 32.31 9.23
N GLY A 98 -33.60 31.84 10.22
CA GLY A 98 -33.69 32.34 11.60
C GLY A 98 -33.37 33.83 11.76
N ALA A 99 -32.58 34.41 10.86
CA ALA A 99 -32.29 35.85 10.86
C ALA A 99 -33.47 36.71 10.39
N THR A 100 -34.45 36.15 9.67
CA THR A 100 -35.68 36.88 9.32
C THR A 100 -36.62 36.96 10.54
N GLY A 101 -36.88 38.17 11.03
CA GLY A 101 -37.58 38.41 12.31
C GLY A 101 -39.09 38.15 12.34
N THR A 102 -39.61 37.31 11.44
CA THR A 102 -41.05 36.98 11.35
C THR A 102 -41.45 35.71 12.10
N PHE A 103 -40.49 35.00 12.71
CA PHE A 103 -40.72 33.73 13.39
C PHE A 103 -41.16 33.89 14.85
N THR A 104 -42.00 32.96 15.32
CA THR A 104 -42.38 32.87 16.74
C THR A 104 -41.27 32.24 17.57
N LYS A 105 -41.35 32.33 18.92
CA LYS A 105 -40.37 31.70 19.80
C LYS A 105 -40.37 30.18 19.66
N GLU A 106 -41.54 29.59 19.43
CA GLU A 106 -41.72 28.17 19.18
C GLU A 106 -41.01 27.73 17.88
N ASP A 107 -41.15 28.51 16.80
CA ASP A 107 -40.47 28.23 15.53
C ASP A 107 -38.94 28.32 15.66
N SER A 108 -38.43 29.35 16.36
CA SER A 108 -37.00 29.49 16.63
C SER A 108 -36.46 28.35 17.50
N SER A 109 -37.24 27.86 18.46
CA SER A 109 -36.86 26.71 19.28
C SER A 109 -36.79 25.42 18.46
N ALA A 110 -37.71 25.22 17.50
CA ALA A 110 -37.68 24.06 16.62
C ALA A 110 -36.46 24.08 15.68
N MET A 111 -36.13 25.26 15.13
CA MET A 111 -34.93 25.44 14.32
C MET A 111 -33.64 25.17 15.11
N ALA A 112 -33.58 25.59 16.37
CA ALA A 112 -32.43 25.30 17.24
C ALA A 112 -32.21 23.78 17.43
N VAL A 113 -33.29 23.02 17.66
CA VAL A 113 -33.22 21.56 17.76
C VAL A 113 -32.71 20.92 16.47
N GLU A 114 -33.12 21.42 15.30
CA GLU A 114 -32.61 20.93 14.02
C GLU A 114 -31.10 21.21 13.87
N VAL A 115 -30.63 22.41 14.25
CA VAL A 115 -29.20 22.75 14.24
C VAL A 115 -28.40 21.85 15.17
N ASP A 116 -28.91 21.54 16.36
CA ASP A 116 -28.24 20.64 17.31
C ASP A 116 -28.11 19.21 16.75
N GLN A 117 -29.14 18.73 16.03
CA GLN A 117 -29.08 17.44 15.35
C GLN A 117 -28.05 17.44 14.21
N LEU A 118 -28.02 18.50 13.40
CA LEU A 118 -27.03 18.66 12.32
C LEU A 118 -25.60 18.74 12.87
N LEU A 119 -25.40 19.39 14.02
CA LEU A 119 -24.11 19.40 14.71
C LEU A 119 -23.70 18.01 15.18
N ALA A 120 -24.62 17.25 15.77
CA ALA A 120 -24.37 15.87 16.20
C ALA A 120 -24.00 14.96 15.01
N GLU A 121 -24.68 15.13 13.88
CA GLU A 121 -24.36 14.42 12.63
C GLU A 121 -22.97 14.81 12.11
N LEU A 122 -22.65 16.11 12.08
CA LEU A 122 -21.33 16.59 11.63
C LEU A 122 -20.19 16.05 12.50
N VAL A 123 -20.38 15.97 13.82
CA VAL A 123 -19.40 15.37 14.74
C VAL A 123 -19.26 13.86 14.49
N SER A 124 -20.36 13.17 14.20
CA SER A 124 -20.33 11.75 13.81
C SER A 124 -19.50 11.53 12.54
N LEU A 125 -19.70 12.36 11.51
CA LEU A 125 -18.91 12.32 10.27
C LEU A 125 -17.43 12.65 10.52
N GLY A 126 -17.15 13.65 11.37
CA GLY A 126 -15.78 13.99 11.78
C GLY A 126 -15.07 12.85 12.54
N ASN A 127 -15.83 11.99 13.21
CA ASN A 127 -15.34 10.81 13.92
C ASN A 127 -15.44 9.53 13.07
N ALA A 128 -15.60 9.64 11.76
CA ALA A 128 -15.61 8.49 10.85
C ALA A 128 -14.31 7.70 10.92
N ARG A 129 -14.43 6.38 10.73
CA ARG A 129 -13.31 5.41 10.77
C ARG A 129 -13.06 4.82 9.39
N GLY A 130 -11.79 4.63 9.08
CA GLY A 130 -11.36 3.99 7.84
C GLY A 130 -11.49 2.47 7.90
N PRO A 131 -11.16 1.77 6.80
CA PRO A 131 -11.15 0.32 6.72
C PRO A 131 -10.28 -0.34 7.80
N ASP A 132 -9.21 0.34 8.21
CA ASP A 132 -8.24 -0.15 9.18
C ASP A 132 -8.66 0.10 10.64
N GLY A 133 -9.83 0.73 10.85
CA GLY A 133 -10.37 1.07 12.17
C GLY A 133 -9.87 2.40 12.74
N ASP A 134 -8.89 3.04 12.10
CA ASP A 134 -8.36 4.35 12.48
C ASP A 134 -9.30 5.50 12.07
N PHE A 135 -9.34 6.56 12.89
CA PHE A 135 -10.09 7.77 12.58
C PHE A 135 -9.47 8.47 11.36
N LEU A 136 -10.30 8.88 10.40
CA LEU A 136 -9.82 9.53 9.17
C LEU A 136 -9.27 10.94 9.43
N PHE A 137 -9.93 11.69 10.31
CA PHE A 137 -9.69 13.12 10.52
C PHE A 137 -8.87 13.43 11.79
N ALA A 138 -8.30 12.41 12.45
CA ALA A 138 -7.53 12.59 13.69
C ALA A 138 -6.04 12.92 13.50
N GLY A 139 -5.59 13.08 12.26
CA GLY A 139 -4.19 13.35 11.93
C GLY A 139 -3.26 12.23 12.42
N ASP A 140 -2.22 12.61 13.18
CA ASP A 140 -1.26 11.69 13.82
C ASP A 140 -1.95 10.80 14.88
N LYS A 141 -2.91 11.33 15.63
CA LYS A 141 -3.58 10.61 16.73
C LYS A 141 -4.73 9.74 16.24
N ALA A 142 -4.45 8.87 15.28
CA ALA A 142 -5.41 8.04 14.54
C ALA A 142 -6.33 7.16 15.40
N LYS A 143 -5.96 6.87 16.65
CA LYS A 143 -6.75 6.04 17.59
C LYS A 143 -7.55 6.83 18.62
N THR A 144 -7.44 8.15 18.61
CA THR A 144 -8.17 9.03 19.53
C THR A 144 -9.30 9.70 18.77
N GLU A 145 -10.47 9.77 19.40
CA GLU A 145 -11.62 10.47 18.84
C GLU A 145 -11.28 11.97 18.62
N PRO A 146 -11.37 12.48 17.38
CA PRO A 146 -10.91 13.83 17.06
C PRO A 146 -11.88 14.93 17.45
N PHE A 147 -13.19 14.70 17.35
CA PHE A 147 -14.20 15.73 17.61
C PHE A 147 -15.09 15.35 18.78
N ARG A 148 -15.43 16.34 19.61
CA ARG A 148 -16.44 16.22 20.67
C ARG A 148 -17.38 17.41 20.58
N ALA A 149 -18.67 17.16 20.60
CA ALA A 149 -19.65 18.23 20.78
C ALA A 149 -19.65 18.65 22.25
N THR A 150 -19.33 19.91 22.52
CA THR A 150 -19.69 20.56 23.79
C THR A 150 -21.08 21.15 23.61
N MET A 151 -22.08 20.46 24.16
CA MET A 151 -23.42 21.02 24.38
C MET A 151 -23.40 21.99 25.55
#